data_AF-A0A5C5W2R1-F1
#
_entry.id   AF-A0A5C5W2R1-F1
#
_cell.length_a   1.000
_cell.length_b   1.000
_cell.length_c   1.000
_cell.angle_alpha   90.00
_cell.angle_beta   90.00
_cell.angle_gamma   90.00
#
_symmetry.space_group_name_H-M   'P 1'
#
loop_
_entity.id
_entity.type
_entity.pdbx_description
1 polymer ?
#
loop_
_entity_poly.entity_id
_entity_poly.type
_entity_poly.pdbx_seq_one_letter_code
_entity_poly.pdbx_strand_id
1 'polypeptide(L)'
;MNQPQQTTPLTVGGKLADPSLWHQPGQEVKLGCTRCPELPQCGGLAIAAPAFNCMDLCCDNPKACRRYVCPKQRRYSKLVNEAGGFDLRPYKGRVAPMLTIPDYVPCVLDIGDLAGPLPLPVVAVSLYALIDSKTGLPRYHSRQELLARFRVDPEARIVITATGKDRDVERFWHVFRAKKTAESLRRLRPALIATPNFSMHADTVRHDNLVSMSRIASCFEEFAAAGLPTAVHVNGRAPHDFRRWLEYLNASPAIYSVSYEMGTMGRSAPRRAWHAQQLVMLARSVQRPLTLLLRGGFQHIPELSGAFARVIALDTSANMKAKMRQSARRVSGRLSWTPNPTPIGQPIDELLIHNIRVCGRSVRRTLRLPLAGQATGHSSVGVSAAFLN
;
A
#
# COMPACT_ATOMS: atom_id res chain seq x y z
N MET A 1 18.24 2.04 -39.41
CA MET A 1 16.83 2.45 -39.18
C MET A 1 16.38 1.89 -37.85
N ASN A 2 16.36 2.74 -36.81
CA ASN A 2 16.02 2.35 -35.45
C ASN A 2 14.49 2.24 -35.28
N GLN A 3 14.00 1.06 -34.91
CA GLN A 3 12.62 0.88 -34.46
C GLN A 3 12.42 1.63 -33.14
N PRO A 4 11.36 2.44 -32.99
CA PRO A 4 11.05 3.09 -31.73
C PRO A 4 10.57 2.03 -30.72
N GLN A 5 11.28 1.95 -29.58
CA GLN A 5 10.88 1.14 -28.43
C GLN A 5 9.47 1.53 -27.99
N GLN A 6 8.55 0.57 -28.04
CA GLN A 6 7.19 0.71 -27.54
C GLN A 6 7.20 0.86 -26.02
N THR A 7 7.09 2.09 -25.54
CA THR A 7 6.77 2.37 -24.14
C THR A 7 5.30 2.04 -23.89
N THR A 8 5.05 1.16 -22.93
CA THR A 8 3.70 0.92 -22.40
C THR A 8 3.35 2.13 -21.52
N PRO A 9 2.20 2.81 -21.68
CA PRO A 9 1.82 3.90 -20.79
C PRO A 9 1.28 3.31 -19.49
N LEU A 10 2.18 2.78 -18.66
CA LEU A 10 1.97 2.58 -17.24
C LEU A 10 2.98 3.53 -16.59
N THR A 11 2.49 4.66 -16.09
CA THR A 11 3.23 5.78 -15.48
C THR A 11 4.17 6.58 -16.40
N VAL A 12 3.71 7.75 -16.87
CA VAL A 12 4.62 8.82 -17.31
C VAL A 12 5.12 9.56 -16.06
N GLY A 13 6.32 9.21 -15.62
CA GLY A 13 7.25 10.14 -14.95
C GLY A 13 6.87 10.68 -13.57
N GLY A 14 6.05 9.99 -12.78
CA GLY A 14 5.79 10.43 -11.39
C GLY A 14 5.14 11.82 -11.28
N LYS A 15 4.48 12.29 -12.35
CA LYS A 15 3.61 13.47 -12.26
C LYS A 15 2.44 13.10 -11.34
N LEU A 16 2.21 13.93 -10.32
CA LEU A 16 0.98 13.89 -9.55
C LEU A 16 -0.19 13.91 -10.54
N ALA A 17 -1.13 12.98 -10.40
CA ALA A 17 -2.38 13.07 -11.14
C ALA A 17 -3.00 14.43 -10.87
N ASP A 18 -3.56 15.04 -11.91
CA ASP A 18 -4.22 16.35 -11.83
C ASP A 18 -5.18 16.37 -10.63
N PRO A 19 -5.01 17.28 -9.65
CA PRO A 19 -5.91 17.39 -8.50
C PRO A 19 -7.37 17.56 -8.89
N SER A 20 -7.67 18.08 -10.09
CA SER A 20 -9.03 18.18 -10.61
C SER A 20 -9.71 16.82 -10.80
N LEU A 21 -8.93 15.74 -10.92
CA LEU A 21 -9.40 14.35 -11.07
C LEU A 21 -9.58 13.63 -9.73
N TRP A 22 -9.16 14.24 -8.62
CA TRP A 22 -9.36 13.68 -7.29
C TRP A 22 -10.80 13.89 -6.83
N HIS A 23 -11.24 13.02 -5.92
CA HIS A 23 -12.53 13.19 -5.29
C HIS A 23 -12.59 14.53 -4.55
N GLN A 24 -13.62 15.33 -4.82
CA GLN A 24 -13.88 16.62 -4.18
C GLN A 24 -15.06 16.49 -3.21
N PRO A 25 -14.83 16.64 -1.90
CA PRO A 25 -15.93 16.67 -0.93
C PRO A 25 -16.96 17.75 -1.27
N GLY A 26 -18.24 17.43 -1.16
CA GLY A 26 -19.35 18.35 -1.44
C GLY A 26 -19.69 18.50 -2.92
N GLN A 27 -18.91 17.91 -3.84
CA GLN A 27 -19.28 17.91 -5.25
C GLN A 27 -20.29 16.80 -5.55
N GLU A 28 -21.32 17.14 -6.32
CA GLU A 28 -22.26 16.15 -6.81
C GLU A 28 -21.59 15.14 -7.74
N VAL A 29 -22.13 13.92 -7.75
CA VAL A 29 -21.73 12.88 -8.70
C VAL A 29 -22.04 13.37 -10.12
N LYS A 30 -21.12 13.14 -11.07
CA LYS A 30 -21.31 13.56 -12.46
C LYS A 30 -22.63 13.01 -13.03
N LEU A 31 -23.33 13.84 -13.81
CA LEU A 31 -24.65 13.52 -14.39
C LEU A 31 -24.68 12.17 -15.10
N GLY A 32 -23.65 11.85 -15.89
CA GLY A 32 -23.57 10.59 -16.62
C GLY A 32 -23.36 9.35 -15.75
N CYS A 33 -23.08 9.50 -14.45
CA CYS A 33 -23.03 8.38 -13.51
C CYS A 33 -24.42 8.00 -12.96
N THR A 34 -25.41 8.89 -12.99
CA THR A 34 -26.74 8.68 -12.35
C THR A 34 -27.51 7.47 -12.89
N ARG A 35 -27.28 7.10 -14.16
CA ARG A 35 -27.89 5.92 -14.80
C ARG A 35 -26.87 4.79 -15.05
N CYS A 36 -25.67 4.90 -14.47
CA CYS A 36 -24.65 3.88 -14.64
C CYS A 36 -25.01 2.65 -13.79
N PRO A 37 -25.02 1.43 -14.37
CA PRO A 37 -25.31 0.22 -13.61
C PRO A 37 -24.30 -0.04 -12.48
N GLU A 38 -23.07 0.46 -12.63
CA GLU A 38 -22.00 0.32 -11.63
C GLU A 38 -21.99 1.44 -10.58
N LEU A 39 -22.93 2.39 -10.63
CA LEU A 39 -23.04 3.45 -9.62
C LEU A 39 -23.10 2.89 -8.18
N PRO A 40 -23.91 1.84 -7.88
CA PRO A 40 -23.97 1.26 -6.55
C PRO A 40 -22.64 0.68 -6.08
N GLN A 41 -21.79 0.21 -7.01
CA GLN A 41 -20.49 -0.38 -6.69
C GLN A 41 -19.34 0.63 -6.66
N CYS A 42 -19.40 1.70 -7.45
CA CYS A 42 -18.28 2.64 -7.56
C CYS A 42 -18.48 3.95 -6.82
N GLY A 43 -19.71 4.27 -6.42
CA GLY A 43 -20.10 5.54 -5.81
C GLY A 43 -20.07 6.74 -6.77
N GLY A 44 -19.90 6.47 -8.07
CA GLY A 44 -19.83 7.48 -9.12
C GLY A 44 -18.51 8.27 -9.14
N LEU A 45 -18.55 9.39 -9.85
CA LEU A 45 -17.41 10.28 -10.03
C LEU A 45 -17.78 11.67 -9.51
N ALA A 46 -17.18 12.12 -8.42
CA ALA A 46 -17.36 13.46 -7.87
C ALA A 46 -16.00 14.18 -7.89
N ILE A 47 -15.68 14.81 -9.02
CA ILE A 47 -14.37 15.40 -9.34
C ILE A 47 -14.54 16.77 -10.01
N ALA A 48 -13.58 17.68 -9.85
CA ALA A 48 -13.68 19.03 -10.40
C ALA A 48 -13.58 19.07 -11.94
N ALA A 49 -12.84 18.13 -12.53
CA ALA A 49 -12.61 18.07 -13.98
C ALA A 49 -13.94 18.05 -14.79
N PRO A 50 -13.95 18.66 -15.99
CA PRO A 50 -15.12 18.67 -16.88
C PRO A 50 -15.29 17.29 -17.53
N ALA A 51 -15.91 16.37 -16.80
CA ALA A 51 -16.28 15.04 -17.26
C ALA A 51 -17.79 14.82 -17.06
N PHE A 52 -18.45 14.22 -18.05
CA PHE A 52 -19.81 13.75 -17.97
C PHE A 52 -19.91 12.45 -17.17
N ASN A 53 -18.94 11.53 -17.32
CA ASN A 53 -18.79 10.34 -16.49
C ASN A 53 -17.35 9.79 -16.58
N CYS A 54 -17.07 8.62 -15.97
CA CYS A 54 -15.72 8.07 -16.00
C CYS A 54 -15.26 7.59 -17.38
N MET A 55 -16.15 7.43 -18.36
CA MET A 55 -15.80 7.01 -19.72
C MET A 55 -15.06 8.10 -20.50
N ASP A 56 -15.14 9.36 -20.08
CA ASP A 56 -14.29 10.44 -20.61
C ASP A 56 -12.82 10.24 -20.22
N LEU A 57 -12.57 9.38 -19.21
CA LEU A 57 -11.23 8.90 -18.83
C LEU A 57 -10.89 7.57 -19.50
N CYS A 58 -11.68 7.09 -20.48
CA CYS A 58 -11.36 5.94 -21.33
C CYS A 58 -10.55 6.40 -22.55
N CYS A 59 -9.98 5.46 -23.30
CA CYS A 59 -9.28 5.77 -24.55
C CYS A 59 -10.26 6.23 -25.65
N ASP A 60 -9.81 7.07 -26.58
CA ASP A 60 -10.62 7.45 -27.74
C ASP A 60 -10.58 6.40 -28.85
N ASN A 61 -9.45 5.68 -28.99
CA ASN A 61 -9.27 4.64 -30.00
C ASN A 61 -9.26 3.23 -29.39
N PRO A 62 -10.33 2.42 -29.57
CA PRO A 62 -10.41 1.03 -29.11
C PRO A 62 -9.25 0.12 -29.57
N LYS A 63 -8.80 0.28 -30.82
CA LYS A 63 -7.77 -0.58 -31.43
C LYS A 63 -6.39 -0.34 -30.82
N ALA A 64 -6.15 0.88 -30.30
CA ALA A 64 -4.89 1.28 -29.68
C ALA A 64 -4.99 1.40 -28.14
N CYS A 65 -6.14 1.11 -27.55
CA CYS A 65 -6.34 1.34 -26.12
C CYS A 65 -5.52 0.38 -25.28
N ARG A 66 -4.53 0.94 -24.56
CA ARG A 66 -3.69 0.21 -23.59
C ARG A 66 -4.03 0.55 -22.13
N ARG A 67 -5.07 1.36 -21.87
CA ARG A 67 -5.54 1.64 -20.50
C ARG A 67 -6.13 0.37 -19.89
N TYR A 68 -5.72 0.06 -18.66
CA TYR A 68 -5.76 -1.29 -18.12
C TYR A 68 -7.16 -1.88 -17.99
N VAL A 69 -8.18 -1.17 -17.51
CA VAL A 69 -9.59 -1.67 -17.52
C VAL A 69 -10.56 -0.70 -18.22
N CYS A 70 -10.13 0.00 -19.28
CA CYS A 70 -11.05 0.81 -20.10
C CYS A 70 -12.03 -0.09 -20.88
N PRO A 71 -13.36 0.11 -20.82
CA PRO A 71 -14.33 -0.74 -21.54
C PRO A 71 -14.19 -0.74 -23.07
N LYS A 72 -13.56 0.30 -23.64
CA LYS A 72 -13.28 0.37 -25.08
C LYS A 72 -12.11 -0.52 -25.51
N GLN A 73 -11.36 -1.14 -24.60
CA GLN A 73 -10.25 -2.02 -24.98
C GLN A 73 -10.73 -3.44 -25.32
N ARG A 74 -10.04 -4.14 -26.22
CA ARG A 74 -10.37 -5.51 -26.63
C ARG A 74 -10.34 -6.55 -25.50
N ARG A 75 -9.50 -6.33 -24.48
CA ARG A 75 -9.30 -7.25 -23.35
C ARG A 75 -10.20 -6.98 -22.15
N TYR A 76 -11.11 -6.01 -22.21
CA TYR A 76 -11.89 -5.55 -21.06
C TYR A 76 -12.52 -6.71 -20.26
N SER A 77 -13.37 -7.51 -20.90
CA SER A 77 -14.07 -8.61 -20.22
C SER A 77 -13.11 -9.64 -19.64
N LYS A 78 -11.99 -9.92 -20.32
CA LYS A 78 -10.95 -10.82 -19.81
C LYS A 78 -10.34 -10.28 -18.52
N LEU A 79 -10.01 -8.98 -18.47
CA LEU A 79 -9.36 -8.36 -17.32
C LEU A 79 -10.29 -8.23 -16.11
N VAL A 80 -11.59 -7.99 -16.33
CA VAL A 80 -12.62 -8.02 -15.29
C VAL A 80 -12.81 -9.44 -14.75
N ASN A 81 -12.92 -10.44 -15.64
CA ASN A 81 -13.11 -11.84 -15.25
C ASN A 81 -11.88 -12.41 -14.52
N GLU A 82 -10.66 -12.05 -14.95
CA GLU A 82 -9.41 -12.43 -14.28
C GLU A 82 -9.40 -11.96 -12.81
N ALA A 83 -10.00 -10.81 -12.51
CA ALA A 83 -10.10 -10.27 -11.16
C ALA A 83 -11.31 -10.81 -10.36
N GLY A 84 -12.15 -11.66 -10.96
CA GLY A 84 -13.35 -12.21 -10.32
C GLY A 84 -14.56 -11.26 -10.34
N GLY A 85 -14.52 -10.22 -11.18
CA GLY A 85 -15.53 -9.16 -11.24
C GLY A 85 -15.17 -7.94 -10.40
N PHE A 86 -16.15 -7.10 -10.14
CA PHE A 86 -15.97 -5.87 -9.35
C PHE A 86 -16.20 -6.08 -7.86
N ASP A 87 -16.85 -7.16 -7.44
CA ASP A 87 -17.24 -7.40 -6.05
C ASP A 87 -16.08 -7.85 -5.17
N LEU A 88 -16.10 -7.38 -3.91
CA LEU A 88 -15.21 -7.85 -2.86
C LEU A 88 -15.84 -9.04 -2.14
N ARG A 89 -15.55 -10.25 -2.64
CA ARG A 89 -16.09 -11.50 -2.07
C ARG A 89 -15.56 -11.71 -0.64
N PRO A 90 -16.42 -11.77 0.40
CA PRO A 90 -15.96 -11.91 1.77
C PRO A 90 -15.14 -13.18 2.00
N TYR A 91 -14.02 -13.06 2.72
CA TYR A 91 -13.19 -14.20 3.08
C TYR A 91 -13.76 -14.91 4.32
N LYS A 92 -14.10 -16.20 4.17
CA LYS A 92 -14.71 -17.03 5.23
C LYS A 92 -13.76 -18.02 5.89
N GLY A 93 -12.51 -18.10 5.40
CA GLY A 93 -11.49 -18.98 5.97
C GLY A 93 -10.86 -18.44 7.25
N ARG A 94 -9.86 -19.17 7.76
CA ARG A 94 -9.04 -18.72 8.89
C ARG A 94 -7.81 -17.98 8.39
N VAL A 95 -7.41 -16.93 9.10
CA VAL A 95 -6.15 -16.22 8.85
C VAL A 95 -5.15 -16.68 9.89
N ALA A 96 -3.94 -17.08 9.47
CA ALA A 96 -2.89 -17.45 10.41
C ALA A 96 -2.54 -16.26 11.32
N PRO A 97 -2.23 -16.50 12.61
CA PRO A 97 -1.91 -15.42 13.54
C PRO A 97 -0.56 -14.79 13.22
N MET A 98 -0.49 -13.47 13.38
CA MET A 98 0.72 -12.68 13.21
C MET A 98 1.68 -12.96 14.38
N LEU A 99 2.96 -13.18 14.09
CA LEU A 99 3.97 -13.32 15.12
C LEU A 99 4.28 -11.96 15.77
N THR A 100 4.86 -11.96 16.97
CA THR A 100 5.26 -10.73 17.65
C THR A 100 6.32 -9.96 16.84
N ILE A 101 5.92 -8.80 16.33
CA ILE A 101 6.71 -7.82 15.58
C ILE A 101 6.79 -6.55 16.44
N PRO A 102 7.82 -5.68 16.37
CA PRO A 102 7.83 -4.36 17.01
C PRO A 102 7.01 -3.30 16.24
N ASP A 103 6.59 -2.21 16.88
CA ASP A 103 5.80 -1.14 16.22
C ASP A 103 6.59 -0.33 15.18
N TYR A 104 7.91 -0.55 15.09
CA TYR A 104 8.78 0.03 14.09
C TYR A 104 9.64 -1.08 13.48
N VAL A 105 9.54 -1.26 12.17
CA VAL A 105 10.30 -2.26 11.41
C VAL A 105 11.02 -1.57 10.26
N PRO A 106 12.37 -1.62 10.21
CA PRO A 106 13.12 -1.08 9.09
C PRO A 106 12.96 -1.97 7.85
N CYS A 107 12.74 -1.33 6.70
CA CYS A 107 12.70 -1.99 5.40
C CYS A 107 14.11 -2.07 4.81
N VAL A 108 14.61 -3.29 4.62
CA VAL A 108 15.84 -3.57 3.89
C VAL A 108 15.46 -3.85 2.43
N LEU A 109 15.47 -2.80 1.60
CA LEU A 109 15.10 -2.91 0.18
C LEU A 109 16.22 -3.53 -0.66
N ASP A 110 17.46 -3.27 -0.27
CA ASP A 110 18.67 -3.85 -0.83
C ASP A 110 19.81 -3.78 0.21
N ILE A 111 20.89 -4.52 -0.05
CA ILE A 111 22.02 -4.65 0.89
C ILE A 111 23.08 -3.55 0.74
N GLY A 112 23.08 -2.78 -0.35
CA GLY A 112 24.11 -1.77 -0.64
C GLY A 112 25.53 -2.21 -0.29
N ASP A 113 26.23 -1.32 0.43
CA ASP A 113 27.59 -1.52 0.95
C ASP A 113 27.59 -2.09 2.38
N LEU A 114 26.58 -2.86 2.79
CA LEU A 114 26.67 -3.56 4.08
C LEU A 114 27.86 -4.51 4.08
N ALA A 115 28.57 -4.62 5.21
CA ALA A 115 29.64 -5.58 5.42
C ALA A 115 29.13 -6.84 6.13
N GLY A 116 28.42 -6.67 7.24
CA GLY A 116 27.99 -7.77 8.11
C GLY A 116 26.46 -7.95 8.16
N PRO A 117 26.00 -8.98 8.86
CA PRO A 117 24.57 -9.14 9.14
C PRO A 117 24.07 -8.03 10.07
N LEU A 118 22.92 -7.45 9.75
CA LEU A 118 22.25 -6.46 10.59
C LEU A 118 21.70 -7.13 11.87
N PRO A 119 22.10 -6.68 13.07
CA PRO A 119 21.67 -7.25 14.34
C PRO A 119 20.27 -6.74 14.72
N LEU A 120 19.28 -7.09 13.92
CA LEU A 120 17.89 -6.62 14.05
C LEU A 120 16.96 -7.83 14.25
N PRO A 121 16.09 -7.80 15.28
CA PRO A 121 15.21 -8.94 15.56
C PRO A 121 14.10 -9.09 14.51
N VAL A 122 13.74 -8.01 13.81
CA VAL A 122 12.74 -8.03 12.75
C VAL A 122 13.13 -7.04 11.66
N VAL A 123 13.01 -7.47 10.41
CA VAL A 123 13.21 -6.63 9.21
C VAL A 123 12.04 -6.78 8.26
N ALA A 124 11.79 -5.75 7.45
CA ALA A 124 10.86 -5.82 6.34
C ALA A 124 11.62 -5.94 5.01
N VAL A 125 11.15 -6.82 4.12
CA VAL A 125 11.69 -7.00 2.77
C VAL A 125 10.59 -6.87 1.73
N SER A 126 10.95 -6.45 0.52
CA SER A 126 9.99 -6.30 -0.58
C SER A 126 9.59 -7.67 -1.13
N LEU A 127 8.28 -7.90 -1.31
CA LEU A 127 7.74 -9.07 -2.02
C LEU A 127 8.41 -9.26 -3.39
N TYR A 128 8.63 -8.16 -4.11
CA TYR A 128 9.20 -8.17 -5.45
C TYR A 128 10.70 -8.51 -5.48
N ALA A 129 11.37 -8.42 -4.32
CA ALA A 129 12.74 -8.89 -4.17
C ALA A 129 12.81 -10.40 -3.86
N LEU A 130 11.69 -11.05 -3.52
CA LEU A 130 11.62 -12.48 -3.22
C LEU A 130 11.32 -13.32 -4.46
N ILE A 131 10.95 -12.69 -5.58
CA ILE A 131 10.52 -13.34 -6.81
C ILE A 131 11.49 -12.96 -7.92
N ASP A 132 11.93 -13.95 -8.70
CA ASP A 132 12.77 -13.69 -9.84
C ASP A 132 11.93 -13.00 -10.90
N SER A 133 12.35 -11.80 -11.29
CA SER A 133 11.59 -11.03 -12.26
C SER A 133 11.48 -11.80 -13.58
N LYS A 134 12.56 -12.45 -14.06
CA LYS A 134 12.58 -13.12 -15.37
C LYS A 134 11.73 -14.39 -15.38
N THR A 135 11.93 -15.27 -14.41
CA THR A 135 11.28 -16.60 -14.38
C THR A 135 9.94 -16.60 -13.67
N GLY A 136 9.71 -15.65 -12.77
CA GLY A 136 8.54 -15.62 -11.88
C GLY A 136 8.54 -16.70 -10.81
N LEU A 137 9.67 -17.35 -10.60
CA LEU A 137 9.87 -18.33 -9.53
C LEU A 137 10.41 -17.65 -8.28
N PRO A 138 10.25 -18.25 -7.09
CA PRO A 138 10.90 -17.78 -5.87
C PRO A 138 12.41 -17.67 -6.06
N ARG A 139 13.02 -16.57 -5.60
CA ARG A 139 14.49 -16.42 -5.60
C ARG A 139 15.17 -17.23 -4.50
N TYR A 140 14.44 -17.53 -3.44
CA TYR A 140 14.96 -18.17 -2.24
C TYR A 140 14.11 -19.38 -1.91
N HIS A 141 14.77 -20.49 -1.60
CA HIS A 141 14.14 -21.76 -1.28
C HIS A 141 14.00 -21.96 0.23
N SER A 142 14.77 -21.21 1.03
CA SER A 142 14.74 -21.27 2.48
C SER A 142 14.79 -19.88 3.13
N ARG A 143 14.35 -19.81 4.40
CA ARG A 143 14.49 -18.61 5.23
C ARG A 143 15.97 -18.24 5.47
N GLN A 144 16.83 -19.22 5.68
CA GLN A 144 18.27 -19.00 5.92
C GLN A 144 18.94 -18.33 4.71
N GLU A 145 18.65 -18.83 3.50
CA GLU A 145 19.15 -18.26 2.25
C GLU A 145 18.72 -16.80 2.07
N LEU A 146 17.44 -16.51 2.35
CA LEU A 146 16.90 -15.16 2.31
C LEU A 146 17.63 -14.23 3.30
N LEU A 147 17.77 -14.63 4.57
CA LEU A 147 18.43 -13.81 5.58
C LEU A 147 19.91 -13.57 5.28
N ALA A 148 20.63 -14.60 4.83
CA ALA A 148 22.01 -14.48 4.37
C ALA A 148 22.12 -13.49 3.20
N ARG A 149 21.22 -13.58 2.21
CA ARG A 149 21.24 -12.70 1.04
C ARG A 149 20.97 -11.24 1.38
N PHE A 150 20.13 -10.97 2.38
CA PHE A 150 19.84 -9.62 2.87
C PHE A 150 20.80 -9.15 3.95
N ARG A 151 21.78 -9.97 4.34
CA ARG A 151 22.71 -9.73 5.45
C ARG A 151 21.95 -9.29 6.70
N VAL A 152 21.07 -10.16 7.17
CA VAL A 152 20.30 -9.98 8.40
C VAL A 152 20.58 -11.14 9.33
N ASP A 153 20.50 -10.89 10.63
CA ASP A 153 20.59 -11.90 11.67
C ASP A 153 19.77 -13.18 11.32
N PRO A 154 20.37 -14.39 11.40
CA PRO A 154 19.70 -15.66 11.10
C PRO A 154 18.44 -15.94 11.93
N GLU A 155 18.28 -15.31 13.09
CA GLU A 155 17.11 -15.45 13.96
C GLU A 155 16.08 -14.33 13.76
N ALA A 156 16.36 -13.37 12.86
CA ALA A 156 15.43 -12.28 12.58
C ALA A 156 14.11 -12.76 11.97
N ARG A 157 13.00 -12.20 12.44
CA ARG A 157 11.69 -12.38 11.78
C ARG A 157 11.59 -11.49 10.55
N ILE A 158 10.80 -11.94 9.58
CA ILE A 158 10.67 -11.26 8.29
C ILE A 158 9.23 -10.77 8.14
N VAL A 159 9.07 -9.48 7.86
CA VAL A 159 7.82 -8.89 7.37
C VAL A 159 7.95 -8.71 5.87
N ILE A 160 6.95 -9.16 5.10
CA ILE A 160 6.95 -8.99 3.65
C ILE A 160 6.05 -7.80 3.31
N THR A 161 6.66 -6.71 2.84
CA THR A 161 5.92 -5.58 2.30
C THR A 161 5.71 -5.78 0.80
N ALA A 162 4.48 -5.61 0.34
CA ALA A 162 4.13 -5.74 -1.07
C ALA A 162 3.85 -4.37 -1.70
N THR A 163 4.60 -3.36 -1.27
CA THR A 163 4.66 -2.05 -1.96
C THR A 163 5.71 -2.09 -3.06
N GLY A 164 5.29 -1.87 -4.30
CA GLY A 164 6.18 -1.89 -5.47
C GLY A 164 5.88 -0.77 -6.46
N LYS A 165 6.69 -0.73 -7.53
CA LYS A 165 6.37 0.07 -8.72
C LYS A 165 5.27 -0.65 -9.50
N ASP A 166 4.40 0.09 -10.18
CA ASP A 166 3.29 -0.46 -10.96
C ASP A 166 3.71 -1.65 -11.85
N ARG A 167 4.86 -1.54 -12.52
CA ARG A 167 5.40 -2.65 -13.34
C ARG A 167 5.58 -3.96 -12.56
N ASP A 168 6.09 -3.88 -11.33
CA ASP A 168 6.39 -5.06 -10.52
C ASP A 168 5.10 -5.64 -9.91
N VAL A 169 4.15 -4.78 -9.54
CA VAL A 169 2.80 -5.15 -9.06
C VAL A 169 2.01 -5.86 -10.16
N GLU A 170 1.95 -5.28 -11.36
CA GLU A 170 1.24 -5.87 -12.51
C GLU A 170 1.89 -7.17 -12.97
N ARG A 171 3.23 -7.25 -12.92
CA ARG A 171 3.93 -8.50 -13.24
C ARG A 171 3.65 -9.59 -12.21
N PHE A 172 3.54 -9.25 -10.93
CA PHE A 172 3.12 -10.19 -9.90
C PHE A 172 1.75 -10.78 -10.22
N TRP A 173 0.78 -9.92 -10.57
CA TRP A 173 -0.56 -10.37 -10.93
C TRP A 173 -0.58 -11.34 -12.11
N HIS A 174 0.09 -10.99 -13.20
CA HIS A 174 0.00 -11.73 -14.46
C HIS A 174 0.90 -12.97 -14.55
N VAL A 175 2.05 -12.95 -13.89
CA VAL A 175 3.09 -13.96 -14.12
C VAL A 175 3.34 -14.79 -12.88
N PHE A 176 3.39 -14.16 -11.70
CA PHE A 176 3.93 -14.81 -10.51
C PHE A 176 2.84 -15.52 -9.73
N ARG A 177 1.69 -14.86 -9.56
CA ARG A 177 0.54 -15.40 -8.82
C ARG A 177 0.16 -16.82 -9.28
N ALA A 178 0.13 -17.06 -10.59
CA ALA A 178 -0.23 -18.36 -11.17
C ALA A 178 0.74 -19.52 -10.87
N LYS A 179 1.90 -19.29 -10.22
CA LYS A 179 2.99 -20.27 -10.05
C LYS A 179 3.17 -20.78 -8.61
N LYS A 180 2.10 -20.96 -7.83
CA LYS A 180 2.18 -21.40 -6.43
C LYS A 180 3.07 -20.48 -5.56
N THR A 181 2.89 -19.16 -5.77
CA THR A 181 3.69 -18.14 -5.09
C THR A 181 3.39 -18.13 -3.59
N ALA A 182 2.13 -18.27 -3.19
CA ALA A 182 1.72 -18.28 -1.79
C ALA A 182 2.38 -19.43 -1.00
N GLU A 183 2.42 -20.65 -1.55
CA GLU A 183 3.06 -21.80 -0.91
C GLU A 183 4.57 -21.62 -0.79
N SER A 184 5.18 -20.93 -1.76
CA SER A 184 6.60 -20.64 -1.73
C SER A 184 6.96 -19.58 -0.69
N LEU A 185 6.14 -18.54 -0.56
CA LEU A 185 6.27 -17.53 0.49
C LEU A 185 6.07 -18.14 1.89
N ARG A 186 5.18 -19.13 2.02
CA ARG A 186 4.96 -19.85 3.29
C ARG A 186 6.21 -20.54 3.81
N ARG A 187 7.06 -21.09 2.93
CA ARG A 187 8.34 -21.72 3.31
C ARG A 187 9.32 -20.74 3.96
N LEU A 188 9.19 -19.44 3.67
CA LEU A 188 10.00 -18.38 4.28
C LEU A 188 9.56 -18.02 5.70
N ARG A 189 8.39 -18.54 6.13
CA ARG A 189 7.80 -18.32 7.47
C ARG A 189 7.75 -16.83 7.86
N PRO A 190 7.15 -15.95 7.05
CA PRO A 190 7.04 -14.54 7.39
C PRO A 190 6.20 -14.36 8.66
N ALA A 191 6.57 -13.38 9.47
CA ALA A 191 5.78 -12.97 10.64
C ALA A 191 4.49 -12.25 10.25
N LEU A 192 4.51 -11.55 9.10
CA LEU A 192 3.38 -10.91 8.46
C LEU A 192 3.70 -10.65 6.97
N ILE A 193 2.72 -10.78 6.09
CA ILE A 193 2.80 -10.37 4.68
C ILE A 193 1.66 -9.41 4.33
N ALA A 194 1.98 -8.31 3.65
CA ALA A 194 0.96 -7.45 3.02
C ALA A 194 0.58 -7.97 1.64
N THR A 195 -0.68 -7.81 1.24
CA THR A 195 -1.08 -7.99 -0.16
C THR A 195 -0.52 -6.89 -1.06
N PRO A 196 -0.31 -7.14 -2.37
CA PRO A 196 0.18 -6.13 -3.32
C PRO A 196 -0.64 -4.84 -3.33
N ASN A 197 0.04 -3.70 -3.49
CA ASN A 197 -0.57 -2.38 -3.51
C ASN A 197 -1.05 -1.96 -4.91
N PHE A 198 -2.10 -2.59 -5.44
CA PHE A 198 -2.66 -2.16 -6.73
C PHE A 198 -3.09 -0.68 -6.67
N SER A 199 -2.63 0.08 -7.67
CA SER A 199 -2.75 1.53 -7.73
C SER A 199 -4.20 1.95 -8.05
N MET A 200 -4.66 3.02 -7.41
CA MET A 200 -5.98 3.60 -7.64
C MET A 200 -5.82 4.91 -8.42
N HIS A 201 -5.52 4.80 -9.72
CA HIS A 201 -5.24 5.98 -10.55
C HIS A 201 -6.48 6.89 -10.66
N ALA A 202 -6.27 8.19 -10.68
CA ALA A 202 -7.34 9.18 -10.82
C ALA A 202 -7.68 9.49 -12.29
N ASP A 203 -6.73 9.27 -13.19
CA ASP A 203 -6.82 9.50 -14.64
C ASP A 203 -7.25 8.26 -15.42
N THR A 204 -8.08 7.42 -14.80
CA THR A 204 -8.66 6.20 -15.40
C THR A 204 -10.14 6.06 -15.06
N VAL A 205 -10.81 5.17 -15.80
CA VAL A 205 -12.20 4.76 -15.57
C VAL A 205 -12.36 4.11 -14.20
N ARG A 206 -13.56 4.19 -13.59
CA ARG A 206 -13.80 3.59 -12.27
C ARG A 206 -13.67 2.07 -12.24
N HIS A 207 -13.96 1.38 -13.35
CA HIS A 207 -13.76 -0.07 -13.50
C HIS A 207 -12.33 -0.52 -13.17
N ASP A 208 -11.34 0.32 -13.48
CA ASP A 208 -9.93 0.04 -13.19
C ASP A 208 -9.64 0.01 -11.69
N ASN A 209 -10.23 0.95 -10.96
CA ASN A 209 -10.13 1.00 -9.50
C ASN A 209 -10.88 -0.19 -8.88
N LEU A 210 -12.08 -0.53 -9.37
CA LEU A 210 -12.85 -1.68 -8.88
C LEU A 210 -12.07 -3.00 -9.06
N VAL A 211 -11.51 -3.22 -10.26
CA VAL A 211 -10.66 -4.39 -10.54
C VAL A 211 -9.43 -4.42 -9.62
N SER A 212 -8.78 -3.27 -9.40
CA SER A 212 -7.65 -3.18 -8.48
C SER A 212 -8.03 -3.59 -7.05
N MET A 213 -9.22 -3.20 -6.57
CA MET A 213 -9.71 -3.63 -5.26
C MET A 213 -9.98 -5.14 -5.22
N SER A 214 -10.65 -5.69 -6.24
CA SER A 214 -10.91 -7.14 -6.33
C SER A 214 -9.62 -7.97 -6.36
N ARG A 215 -8.56 -7.47 -7.01
CA ARG A 215 -7.24 -8.12 -7.03
C ARG A 215 -6.59 -8.16 -5.69
N ILE A 216 -6.68 -7.07 -4.93
CA ILE A 216 -6.16 -7.03 -3.57
C ILE A 216 -6.86 -8.10 -2.72
N ALA A 217 -8.19 -8.16 -2.76
CA ALA A 217 -8.96 -9.16 -2.03
C ALA A 217 -8.65 -10.60 -2.49
N SER A 218 -8.47 -10.83 -3.79
CA SER A 218 -8.07 -12.12 -4.35
C SER A 218 -6.68 -12.56 -3.88
N CYS A 219 -5.72 -11.63 -3.82
CA CYS A 219 -4.39 -11.92 -3.28
C CYS A 219 -4.44 -12.21 -1.77
N PHE A 220 -5.31 -11.51 -1.04
CA PHE A 220 -5.54 -11.79 0.37
C PHE A 220 -6.03 -13.22 0.58
N GLU A 221 -7.08 -13.61 -0.15
CA GLU A 221 -7.66 -14.95 -0.07
C GLU A 221 -6.62 -16.03 -0.35
N GLU A 222 -5.82 -15.86 -1.41
CA GLU A 222 -4.77 -16.81 -1.76
C GLU A 222 -3.69 -16.94 -0.67
N PHE A 223 -3.22 -15.81 -0.12
CA PHE A 223 -2.21 -15.83 0.93
C PHE A 223 -2.76 -16.43 2.23
N ALA A 224 -3.96 -16.02 2.64
CA ALA A 224 -4.60 -16.54 3.84
C ALA A 224 -4.94 -18.03 3.72
N ALA A 225 -5.44 -18.49 2.57
CA ALA A 225 -5.72 -19.90 2.30
C ALA A 225 -4.44 -20.76 2.30
N ALA A 226 -3.30 -20.20 1.90
CA ALA A 226 -2.00 -20.85 2.06
C ALA A 226 -1.49 -20.85 3.51
N GLY A 227 -2.21 -20.27 4.48
CA GLY A 227 -1.83 -20.24 5.88
C GLY A 227 -0.77 -19.17 6.20
N LEU A 228 -0.66 -18.11 5.39
CA LEU A 228 0.20 -16.97 5.71
C LEU A 228 -0.50 -16.01 6.68
N PRO A 229 0.23 -15.38 7.62
CA PRO A 229 -0.29 -14.25 8.39
C PRO A 229 -0.35 -13.03 7.47
N THR A 230 -1.55 -12.63 7.05
CA THR A 230 -1.73 -11.66 5.96
C THR A 230 -2.46 -10.39 6.41
N ALA A 231 -1.95 -9.24 5.95
CA ALA A 231 -2.58 -7.93 6.04
C ALA A 231 -3.15 -7.52 4.67
N VAL A 232 -4.46 -7.27 4.59
CA VAL A 232 -5.11 -6.81 3.35
C VAL A 232 -4.83 -5.33 3.08
N HIS A 233 -4.52 -4.97 1.85
CA HIS A 233 -4.19 -3.58 1.48
C HIS A 233 -5.46 -2.75 1.19
N VAL A 234 -5.87 -1.87 2.10
CA VAL A 234 -7.16 -1.16 1.98
C VAL A 234 -7.02 0.16 1.22
N ASN A 235 -6.81 0.12 -0.09
CA ASN A 235 -6.61 1.31 -0.93
C ASN A 235 -7.91 1.83 -1.58
N GLY A 236 -8.02 3.13 -1.83
CA GLY A 236 -9.22 3.72 -2.42
C GLY A 236 -9.00 5.12 -3.01
N ARG A 237 -9.80 5.47 -4.02
CA ARG A 237 -9.78 6.79 -4.67
C ARG A 237 -10.85 7.73 -4.08
N ALA A 238 -12.00 7.20 -3.71
CA ALA A 238 -13.17 7.92 -3.21
C ALA A 238 -13.68 7.35 -1.88
N PRO A 239 -14.50 8.08 -1.10
CA PRO A 239 -15.04 7.58 0.17
C PRO A 239 -15.79 6.25 0.02
N HIS A 240 -16.50 6.07 -1.10
CA HIS A 240 -17.22 4.85 -1.40
C HIS A 240 -16.29 3.62 -1.48
N ASP A 241 -15.03 3.77 -1.92
CA ASP A 241 -14.07 2.65 -1.92
C ASP A 241 -13.77 2.17 -0.49
N PHE A 242 -13.68 3.09 0.48
CA PHE A 242 -13.47 2.74 1.88
C PHE A 242 -14.72 2.15 2.55
N ARG A 243 -15.92 2.55 2.10
CA ARG A 243 -17.17 1.90 2.50
C ARG A 243 -17.20 0.43 2.07
N ARG A 244 -16.75 0.13 0.85
CA ARG A 244 -16.66 -1.26 0.37
C ARG A 244 -15.62 -2.06 1.15
N TRP A 245 -14.49 -1.46 1.51
CA TRP A 245 -13.54 -2.11 2.42
C TRP A 245 -14.14 -2.37 3.80
N LEU A 246 -14.95 -1.44 4.33
CA LEU A 246 -15.67 -1.63 5.59
C LEU A 246 -16.63 -2.82 5.50
N GLU A 247 -17.47 -2.87 4.47
CA GLU A 247 -18.39 -4.00 4.22
C GLU A 247 -17.63 -5.33 4.12
N TYR A 248 -16.54 -5.35 3.35
CA TYR A 248 -15.67 -6.52 3.20
C TYR A 248 -15.06 -6.98 4.53
N LEU A 249 -14.53 -6.06 5.34
CA LEU A 249 -13.90 -6.37 6.63
C LEU A 249 -14.91 -6.82 7.69
N ASN A 250 -16.12 -6.27 7.68
CA ASN A 250 -17.22 -6.69 8.54
C ASN A 250 -17.72 -8.09 8.14
N ALA A 251 -17.83 -8.35 6.85
CA ALA A 251 -18.21 -9.67 6.34
C ALA A 251 -17.10 -10.72 6.45
N SER A 252 -15.86 -10.32 6.77
CA SER A 252 -14.66 -11.17 6.88
C SER A 252 -14.00 -11.04 8.27
N PRO A 253 -14.65 -11.50 9.36
CA PRO A 253 -14.20 -11.27 10.73
C PRO A 253 -12.84 -11.90 11.08
N ALA A 254 -12.33 -12.82 10.27
CA ALA A 254 -10.98 -13.39 10.45
C ALA A 254 -9.85 -12.40 10.11
N ILE A 255 -10.11 -11.32 9.37
CA ILE A 255 -9.09 -10.37 8.93
C ILE A 255 -8.78 -9.37 10.05
N TYR A 256 -7.72 -9.58 10.82
CA TYR A 256 -7.38 -8.70 11.97
C TYR A 256 -6.28 -7.66 11.65
N SER A 257 -5.74 -7.67 10.43
CA SER A 257 -4.69 -6.73 10.02
C SER A 257 -4.93 -6.17 8.62
N VAL A 258 -4.65 -4.89 8.47
CA VAL A 258 -4.72 -4.16 7.20
C VAL A 258 -3.37 -3.51 6.93
N SER A 259 -3.04 -3.27 5.66
CA SER A 259 -1.86 -2.55 5.25
C SER A 259 -2.23 -1.32 4.46
N TYR A 260 -1.41 -0.28 4.55
CA TYR A 260 -1.61 0.94 3.79
C TYR A 260 -0.28 1.62 3.47
N GLU A 261 -0.20 2.24 2.30
CA GLU A 261 0.99 2.94 1.85
C GLU A 261 0.64 4.38 1.50
N MET A 262 1.36 5.31 2.13
CA MET A 262 1.16 6.75 1.96
C MET A 262 2.25 7.47 1.17
N GLY A 263 3.33 6.78 0.80
CA GLY A 263 4.44 7.35 0.06
C GLY A 263 4.14 7.56 -1.43
N THR A 264 3.27 6.74 -2.04
CA THR A 264 2.89 6.82 -3.46
C THR A 264 1.90 7.94 -3.79
N MET A 265 1.20 8.48 -2.78
CA MET A 265 0.25 9.60 -2.95
C MET A 265 0.93 10.96 -3.26
N GLY A 266 2.23 10.94 -3.53
CA GLY A 266 3.04 12.11 -3.85
C GLY A 266 3.14 13.12 -2.70
N ARG A 267 3.56 14.35 -3.02
CA ARG A 267 3.84 15.40 -2.03
C ARG A 267 2.59 16.09 -1.46
N SER A 268 1.39 15.80 -1.95
CA SER A 268 0.14 16.43 -1.50
C SER A 268 -0.20 16.14 -0.03
N ALA A 269 0.05 17.10 0.85
CA ALA A 269 -0.30 17.00 2.27
C ALA A 269 -1.82 16.88 2.50
N PRO A 270 -2.69 17.67 1.81
CA PRO A 270 -4.14 17.54 1.97
C PRO A 270 -4.64 16.15 1.57
N ARG A 271 -4.12 15.58 0.49
CA ARG A 271 -4.53 14.25 0.04
C ARG A 271 -4.14 13.17 1.05
N ARG A 272 -2.92 13.23 1.60
CA ARG A 272 -2.49 12.29 2.66
C ARG A 272 -3.36 12.39 3.91
N ALA A 273 -3.72 13.61 4.32
CA ALA A 273 -4.63 13.84 5.45
C ALA A 273 -6.02 13.24 5.19
N TRP A 274 -6.58 13.44 3.99
CA TRP A 274 -7.86 12.83 3.61
C TRP A 274 -7.81 11.30 3.72
N HIS A 275 -6.76 10.65 3.19
CA HIS A 275 -6.61 9.19 3.31
C HIS A 275 -6.41 8.73 4.76
N ALA A 276 -5.67 9.48 5.58
CA ALA A 276 -5.56 9.18 7.02
C ALA A 276 -6.93 9.22 7.71
N GLN A 277 -7.76 10.22 7.40
CA GLN A 277 -9.14 10.30 7.90
C GLN A 277 -9.99 9.12 7.42
N GLN A 278 -9.88 8.71 6.15
CA GLN A 278 -10.60 7.52 5.65
C GLN A 278 -10.20 6.25 6.43
N LEU A 279 -8.91 6.08 6.74
CA LEU A 279 -8.44 4.95 7.55
C LEU A 279 -8.92 5.00 9.00
N VAL A 280 -8.96 6.19 9.61
CA VAL A 280 -9.52 6.40 10.96
C VAL A 280 -11.00 6.03 10.98
N MET A 281 -11.77 6.50 10.00
CA MET A 281 -13.20 6.17 9.89
C MET A 281 -13.41 4.66 9.67
N LEU A 282 -12.61 4.05 8.79
CA LEU A 282 -12.64 2.60 8.55
C LEU A 282 -12.40 1.83 9.86
N ALA A 283 -11.33 2.14 10.59
CA ALA A 283 -10.97 1.46 11.83
C ALA A 283 -12.04 1.61 12.92
N ARG A 284 -12.60 2.81 13.09
CA ARG A 284 -13.67 3.06 14.07
C ARG A 284 -14.99 2.37 13.72
N SER A 285 -15.25 2.18 12.43
CA SER A 285 -16.49 1.54 11.95
C SER A 285 -16.41 0.02 11.98
N VAL A 286 -15.20 -0.54 11.93
CA VAL A 286 -14.98 -1.97 12.17
C VAL A 286 -15.03 -2.21 13.68
N GLN A 287 -16.08 -2.88 14.17
CA GLN A 287 -16.34 -3.10 15.60
C GLN A 287 -15.42 -4.15 16.26
N ARG A 288 -14.15 -4.19 15.87
CA ARG A 288 -13.14 -5.10 16.42
C ARG A 288 -11.73 -4.53 16.24
N PRO A 289 -10.77 -4.92 17.09
CA PRO A 289 -9.39 -4.48 16.98
C PRO A 289 -8.77 -4.79 15.61
N LEU A 290 -8.21 -3.76 14.97
CA LEU A 290 -7.40 -3.90 13.75
C LEU A 290 -5.96 -3.46 14.00
N THR A 291 -5.03 -4.21 13.43
CA THR A 291 -3.61 -3.79 13.29
C THR A 291 -3.40 -3.13 11.93
N LEU A 292 -2.80 -1.95 11.91
CA LEU A 292 -2.38 -1.25 10.70
C LEU A 292 -0.89 -1.43 10.44
N LEU A 293 -0.53 -2.00 9.30
CA LEU A 293 0.82 -1.99 8.75
C LEU A 293 0.99 -0.76 7.84
N LEU A 294 1.64 0.28 8.36
CA LEU A 294 1.75 1.59 7.70
C LEU A 294 3.12 1.80 7.08
N ARG A 295 3.18 2.06 5.78
CA ARG A 295 4.40 2.51 5.08
C ARG A 295 4.26 3.96 4.64
N GLY A 296 5.17 4.82 5.11
CA GLY A 296 5.12 6.26 4.86
C GLY A 296 4.01 6.96 5.66
N GLY A 297 3.89 8.29 5.50
CA GLY A 297 2.83 9.08 6.15
C GLY A 297 2.93 9.17 7.67
N PHE A 298 4.14 9.00 8.24
CA PHE A 298 4.34 8.89 9.69
C PHE A 298 3.89 10.10 10.52
N GLN A 299 3.67 11.26 9.89
CA GLN A 299 3.04 12.41 10.54
C GLN A 299 1.60 12.15 11.00
N HIS A 300 0.90 11.18 10.39
CA HIS A 300 -0.47 10.77 10.71
C HIS A 300 -0.54 9.64 11.76
N ILE A 301 0.61 9.18 12.28
CA ILE A 301 0.64 8.14 13.32
C ILE A 301 -0.22 8.49 14.55
N PRO A 302 -0.21 9.73 15.09
CA PRO A 302 -1.00 10.03 16.30
C PRO A 302 -2.50 9.73 16.11
N GLU A 303 -3.11 10.25 15.05
CA GLU A 303 -4.54 10.02 14.76
C GLU A 303 -4.83 8.55 14.43
N LEU A 304 -3.95 7.88 13.68
CA LEU A 304 -4.11 6.47 13.34
C LEU A 304 -3.99 5.57 14.59
N SER A 305 -3.05 5.87 15.49
CA SER A 305 -2.86 5.13 16.74
C SER A 305 -4.02 5.30 17.72
N GLY A 306 -4.79 6.39 17.61
CA GLY A 306 -6.03 6.57 18.37
C GLY A 306 -7.23 5.82 17.81
N ALA A 307 -7.13 5.22 16.61
CA ALA A 307 -8.22 4.51 15.95
C ALA A 307 -7.95 3.01 15.76
N PHE A 308 -6.69 2.64 15.45
CA PHE A 308 -6.27 1.25 15.34
C PHE A 308 -5.76 0.74 16.69
N ALA A 309 -6.05 -0.53 16.99
CA ALA A 309 -5.53 -1.18 18.20
C ALA A 309 -3.99 -1.25 18.19
N ARG A 310 -3.40 -1.25 17.00
CA ARG A 310 -1.95 -1.26 16.81
C ARG A 310 -1.55 -0.65 15.47
N VAL A 311 -0.46 0.11 15.47
CA VAL A 311 0.18 0.61 14.24
C VAL A 311 1.62 0.12 14.18
N ILE A 312 1.97 -0.60 13.11
CA ILE A 312 3.33 -1.07 12.79
C ILE A 312 3.86 -0.21 11.64
N ALA A 313 4.86 0.62 11.91
CA ALA A 313 5.49 1.50 10.93
C ALA A 313 6.61 0.78 10.17
N LEU A 314 6.51 0.76 8.85
CA LEU A 314 7.51 0.23 7.92
C LEU A 314 8.37 1.36 7.35
N ASP A 315 9.62 1.45 7.79
CA ASP A 315 10.52 2.56 7.41
C ASP A 315 11.55 2.18 6.35
N THR A 316 11.42 2.76 5.16
CA THR A 316 12.43 2.66 4.10
C THR A 316 13.49 3.76 4.17
N SER A 317 13.22 4.84 4.91
CA SER A 317 14.07 6.02 4.91
C SER A 317 15.42 5.75 5.56
N ALA A 318 15.50 5.00 6.66
CA ALA A 318 16.76 4.68 7.32
C ALA A 318 17.78 4.00 6.37
N ASN A 319 17.35 2.97 5.62
CA ASN A 319 18.19 2.28 4.64
C ASN A 319 18.55 3.20 3.47
N MET A 320 17.56 3.83 2.83
CA MET A 320 17.79 4.72 1.69
C MET A 320 18.76 5.86 2.03
N LYS A 321 18.63 6.44 3.23
CA LYS A 321 19.42 7.57 3.67
C LYS A 321 20.83 7.17 4.10
N ALA A 322 21.00 5.99 4.70
CA ALA A 322 22.34 5.44 4.97
C ALA A 322 23.12 5.24 3.66
N LYS A 323 22.48 4.70 2.62
CA LYS A 323 23.10 4.58 1.28
C LYS A 323 23.46 5.91 0.64
N MET A 324 22.66 6.95 0.88
CA MET A 324 22.96 8.33 0.46
C MET A 324 24.00 9.01 1.35
N ARG A 325 24.63 8.27 2.28
CA ARG A 325 25.59 8.79 3.26
C ARG A 325 24.99 9.96 4.05
N GLN A 326 23.77 9.77 4.54
CA GLN A 326 23.05 10.73 5.38
C GLN A 326 22.73 10.12 6.75
N SER A 327 22.94 10.92 7.79
CA SER A 327 22.64 10.58 9.17
C SER A 327 21.31 11.18 9.61
N ALA A 328 20.50 10.37 10.28
CA ALA A 328 19.28 10.82 10.94
C ALA A 328 19.64 11.62 12.20
N ARG A 329 19.04 12.80 12.33
CA ARG A 329 19.10 13.65 13.53
C ARG A 329 17.70 14.10 13.92
N ARG A 330 17.52 14.44 15.20
CA ARG A 330 16.32 15.16 15.64
C ARG A 330 16.67 16.63 15.82
N VAL A 331 15.94 17.49 15.11
CA VAL A 331 16.08 18.95 15.19
C VAL A 331 14.70 19.49 15.51
N SER A 332 14.57 20.23 16.61
CA SER A 332 13.30 20.81 17.08
C SER A 332 12.15 19.79 17.12
N GLY A 333 12.44 18.60 17.63
CA GLY A 333 11.47 17.51 17.74
C GLY A 333 11.13 16.79 16.42
N ARG A 334 11.63 17.23 15.26
CA ARG A 334 11.38 16.59 13.96
C ARG A 334 12.58 15.79 13.48
N LEU A 335 12.32 14.77 12.67
CA LEU A 335 13.38 14.00 12.01
C LEU A 335 13.98 14.85 10.88
N SER A 336 15.30 14.96 10.85
CA SER A 336 16.07 15.65 9.82
C SER A 336 17.22 14.76 9.34
N TRP A 337 17.68 15.00 8.12
CA TRP A 337 18.74 14.22 7.47
C TRP A 337 19.91 15.15 7.18
N THR A 338 21.08 14.86 7.76
CA THR A 338 22.30 15.62 7.51
C THR A 338 23.29 14.80 6.70
N PRO A 339 24.05 15.39 5.77
CA PRO A 339 25.18 14.71 5.14
C PRO A 339 26.11 14.10 6.19
N ASN A 340 26.57 12.88 5.94
CA ASN A 340 27.55 12.17 6.74
C ASN A 340 28.45 11.37 5.77
N PRO A 341 29.28 12.08 4.98
CA PRO A 341 30.11 11.45 3.96
C PRO A 341 31.09 10.47 4.60
N THR A 342 31.35 9.39 3.89
CA THR A 342 32.27 8.32 4.27
C THR A 342 33.27 8.09 3.13
N PRO A 343 34.48 7.60 3.40
CA PRO A 343 35.39 7.11 2.36
C PRO A 343 34.72 6.14 1.39
N ILE A 344 35.22 6.13 0.15
CA ILE A 344 34.77 5.22 -0.90
C ILE A 344 34.96 3.77 -0.42
N GLY A 345 33.93 2.94 -0.59
CA GLY A 345 33.94 1.55 -0.16
C GLY A 345 33.74 1.32 1.35
N GLN A 346 33.67 2.38 2.18
CA GLN A 346 33.38 2.19 3.61
C GLN A 346 31.97 1.58 3.78
N PRO A 347 31.82 0.53 4.60
CA PRO A 347 30.51 -0.05 4.86
C PRO A 347 29.53 0.94 5.49
N ILE A 348 28.22 0.73 5.27
CA ILE A 348 27.16 1.60 5.82
C ILE A 348 26.55 1.06 7.13
N ASP A 349 27.04 -0.06 7.66
CA ASP A 349 26.44 -0.80 8.78
C ASP A 349 26.17 0.09 10.00
N GLU A 350 27.19 0.81 10.48
CA GLU A 350 27.07 1.69 11.64
C GLU A 350 26.09 2.85 11.39
N LEU A 351 26.17 3.45 10.19
CA LEU A 351 25.29 4.55 9.79
C LEU A 351 23.83 4.07 9.68
N LEU A 352 23.61 2.87 9.14
CA LEU A 352 22.29 2.28 9.03
C LEU A 352 21.72 1.97 10.43
N ILE A 353 22.51 1.34 11.29
CA ILE A 353 22.11 1.03 12.67
C ILE A 353 21.76 2.33 13.42
N HIS A 354 22.58 3.37 13.29
CA HIS A 354 22.30 4.70 13.85
C HIS A 354 20.98 5.26 13.34
N ASN A 355 20.77 5.26 12.02
CA ASN A 355 19.54 5.77 11.40
C ASN A 355 18.30 5.00 11.89
N ILE A 356 18.37 3.67 11.94
CA ILE A 356 17.30 2.79 12.44
C ILE A 356 16.97 3.14 13.90
N ARG A 357 17.98 3.33 14.76
CA ARG A 357 17.78 3.71 16.17
C ARG A 357 17.11 5.07 16.30
N VAL A 358 17.52 6.08 15.51
CA VAL A 358 16.93 7.43 15.56
C VAL A 358 15.49 7.43 15.02
N CYS A 359 15.26 6.83 13.85
CA CYS A 359 13.93 6.69 13.26
C CYS A 359 12.97 5.93 14.19
N GLY A 360 13.41 4.80 14.73
CA GLY A 360 12.60 3.99 15.65
C GLY A 360 12.26 4.72 16.95
N ARG A 361 13.17 5.51 17.51
CA ARG A 361 12.86 6.41 18.65
C ARG A 361 11.87 7.50 18.26
N SER A 362 11.96 8.03 17.05
CA SER A 362 11.01 9.03 16.54
C SER A 362 9.60 8.47 16.47
N VAL A 363 9.42 7.32 15.81
CA VAL A 363 8.13 6.64 15.66
C VAL A 363 7.53 6.27 17.02
N ARG A 364 8.30 5.61 17.90
CA ARG A 364 7.81 5.22 19.23
C ARG A 364 7.40 6.40 20.09
N ARG A 365 8.05 7.55 19.95
CA ARG A 365 7.61 8.77 20.63
C ARG A 365 6.25 9.21 20.10
N THR A 366 6.08 9.25 18.78
CA THR A 366 4.82 9.62 18.14
C THR A 366 3.66 8.70 18.53
N LEU A 367 3.90 7.39 18.64
CA LEU A 367 2.91 6.41 19.11
C LEU A 367 2.50 6.60 20.58
N ARG A 368 3.35 7.23 21.40
CA ARG A 368 3.10 7.49 22.82
C ARG A 368 2.56 8.89 23.10
N LEU A 369 2.43 9.74 22.08
CA LEU A 369 1.87 11.07 22.29
C LEU A 369 0.36 10.91 22.55
N PRO A 370 -0.17 11.48 23.65
CA PRO A 370 -1.61 11.61 23.79
C PRO A 370 -2.14 12.41 22.59
N LEU A 371 -3.35 12.09 22.13
CA LEU A 371 -4.05 12.87 21.12
C LEU A 371 -4.15 14.32 21.65
N ALA A 372 -3.28 15.21 21.17
CA ALA A 372 -3.30 16.60 21.57
C ALA A 372 -4.58 17.25 21.01
N GLY A 373 -5.52 17.57 21.91
CA GLY A 373 -6.61 18.51 21.66
C GLY A 373 -7.64 18.07 20.62
N GLN A 374 -8.54 17.15 20.97
CA GLN A 374 -9.94 17.40 20.63
C GLN A 374 -10.42 18.49 21.59
N ALA A 375 -10.13 19.75 21.25
CA ALA A 375 -10.87 20.85 21.84
C ALA A 375 -12.35 20.62 21.50
N THR A 376 -13.17 20.55 22.53
CA THR A 376 -14.63 20.63 22.47
C THR A 376 -15.02 21.99 21.88
N GLY A 377 -14.91 22.12 20.57
CA GLY A 377 -15.45 23.20 19.78
C GLY A 377 -16.56 22.60 18.92
N HIS A 378 -17.80 22.73 19.37
CA HIS A 378 -18.95 22.65 18.48
C HIS A 378 -18.81 23.77 17.44
N SER A 379 -18.14 23.46 16.34
CA SER A 379 -18.26 24.21 15.10
C SER A 379 -18.99 23.28 14.15
N SER A 380 -20.30 23.49 14.04
CA SER A 380 -21.19 22.88 13.07
C SER A 380 -20.68 23.17 11.64
N VAL A 381 -19.80 22.32 11.14
CA VAL A 381 -19.63 22.12 9.70
C VAL A 381 -20.41 20.85 9.41
N GLY A 382 -21.57 21.01 8.76
CA GLY A 382 -22.49 19.94 8.46
C GLY A 382 -21.82 18.79 7.71
N VAL A 383 -21.45 17.75 8.45
CA VAL A 383 -21.24 16.42 7.88
C VAL A 383 -22.64 15.88 7.63
N SER A 384 -23.16 16.17 6.43
CA SER A 384 -24.40 15.59 5.97
C SER A 384 -24.28 14.07 6.02
N ALA A 385 -25.28 13.45 6.64
CA ALA A 385 -25.47 12.02 6.73
C ALA A 385 -25.57 11.41 5.32
N ALA A 386 -24.43 11.01 4.76
CA ALA A 386 -24.34 10.24 3.51
C ALA A 386 -23.61 8.90 3.71
N PHE A 387 -23.67 8.37 4.94
CA PHE A 387 -23.16 7.04 5.28
C PHE A 387 -24.25 6.00 5.50
N LEU A 388 -25.54 6.37 5.41
CA LEU A 388 -26.67 5.45 5.62
C LEU A 388 -27.82 5.60 4.60
N ASN A 389 -27.55 6.11 3.40
CA ASN A 389 -28.46 5.94 2.25
C ASN A 389 -27.65 5.60 0.99
#